data_AF-A0A7C3A9Q6-F1
#
_entry.id   AF-A0A7C3A9Q6-F1
#
_cell.length_a   1.000
_cell.length_b   1.000
_cell.length_c   1.000
_cell.angle_alpha   90.00
_cell.angle_beta   90.00
_cell.angle_gamma   90.00
#
_symmetry.space_group_name_H-M   'P 1'
#
loop_
_entity.id
_entity.type
_entity.pdbx_description
1 polymer ?
#
loop_
_entity_poly.entity_id
_entity_poly.type
_entity_poly.pdbx_seq_one_letter_code
_entity_poly.pdbx_strand_id
1 'polypeptide(L)'
;MAAWPNPAPLDDLLEVAGKDGDATTRVIALRGYIKLVSLPANRRSADTVKLLQAAFQAAERPDEKRAVLSLLPDYACDESLALAERAKTDSALAKEAEQAVSKIRSVLLNKSLKVSASLNSNAAGRAIDGDPGTRWDTGRGMTPGDWFMIDLGVDGKVKGLVLDCRGSDGDYPRGYEVYASFDAGNWGTPIVTGKSDNPLTKIDFGKTVSARFIRIVQTGSVPTLFWSIHELTVEFE
;
A
#
# COMPACT_ATOMS: atom_id res chain seq x y z
N MET A 1 -18.13 -3.57 4.77
CA MET A 1 -17.64 -2.17 4.71
C MET A 1 -17.73 -1.75 3.26
N ALA A 2 -18.46 -0.66 2.99
CA ALA A 2 -19.00 -0.38 1.67
C ALA A 2 -17.91 -0.09 0.63
N ALA A 3 -17.82 -0.94 -0.40
CA ALA A 3 -17.21 -0.57 -1.66
C ALA A 3 -18.03 0.60 -2.23
N TRP A 4 -17.44 1.78 -2.31
CA TRP A 4 -18.11 2.96 -2.85
C TRP A 4 -18.35 2.74 -4.36
N PRO A 5 -19.61 2.63 -4.82
CA PRO A 5 -19.88 2.18 -6.17
C PRO A 5 -19.92 3.32 -7.21
N ASN A 6 -19.71 4.59 -6.83
CA ASN A 6 -19.79 5.71 -7.78
C ASN A 6 -18.92 6.92 -7.35
N PRO A 7 -18.06 7.47 -8.24
CA PRO A 7 -17.34 8.72 -8.01
C PRO A 7 -18.24 9.97 -7.93
N ALA A 8 -19.54 9.89 -8.22
CA ALA A 8 -20.46 11.04 -8.26
C ALA A 8 -20.32 12.07 -7.12
N PRO A 9 -20.14 11.70 -5.84
CA PRO A 9 -19.95 12.69 -4.78
C PRO A 9 -18.64 13.48 -4.89
N LEU A 10 -17.59 12.91 -5.50
CA LEU A 10 -16.33 13.61 -5.75
C LEU A 10 -16.51 14.68 -6.83
N ASP A 11 -17.19 14.33 -7.92
CA ASP A 11 -17.44 15.24 -9.04
C ASP A 11 -18.32 16.42 -8.60
N ASP A 12 -19.39 16.15 -7.86
CA ASP A 12 -20.28 17.18 -7.31
C ASP A 12 -19.54 18.13 -6.36
N LEU A 13 -18.70 17.60 -5.47
CA LEU A 13 -17.92 18.41 -4.52
C LEU A 13 -16.85 19.24 -5.22
N LEU A 14 -16.21 18.71 -6.25
CA LEU A 14 -15.21 19.43 -7.03
C LEU A 14 -15.87 20.55 -7.86
N GLU A 15 -17.05 20.28 -8.43
CA GLU A 15 -17.83 21.28 -9.13
C GLU A 15 -18.24 22.43 -8.20
N VAL A 16 -18.74 22.13 -6.99
CA VAL A 16 -19.07 23.15 -5.99
C VAL A 16 -17.83 23.93 -5.54
N ALA A 17 -16.68 23.26 -5.41
CA ALA A 17 -15.42 23.92 -5.06
C ALA A 17 -14.88 24.85 -6.16
N GLY A 18 -15.21 24.59 -7.44
CA GLY A 18 -14.73 25.37 -8.60
C GLY A 18 -15.69 26.45 -9.12
N LYS A 19 -16.92 26.54 -8.61
CA LYS A 19 -17.93 27.52 -9.05
C LYS A 19 -17.83 28.86 -8.32
N ASP A 20 -18.25 29.93 -9.01
CA ASP A 20 -18.47 31.28 -8.46
C ASP A 20 -19.63 31.27 -7.45
N GLY A 21 -19.32 30.93 -6.19
CA GLY A 21 -20.27 30.86 -5.08
C GLY A 21 -19.73 31.48 -3.79
N ASP A 22 -20.36 31.16 -2.66
CA ASP A 22 -19.90 31.57 -1.33
C ASP A 22 -18.55 30.90 -0.97
N ALA A 23 -17.60 31.70 -0.46
CA ALA A 23 -16.25 31.25 -0.15
C ALA A 23 -16.22 30.18 0.96
N THR A 24 -17.14 30.25 1.93
CA THR A 24 -17.25 29.25 2.99
C THR A 24 -17.71 27.90 2.43
N THR A 25 -18.67 27.92 1.51
CA THR A 25 -19.17 26.72 0.83
C THR A 25 -18.08 26.03 0.01
N ARG A 26 -17.25 26.79 -0.72
CA ARG A 26 -16.09 26.23 -1.44
C ARG A 26 -15.10 25.51 -0.51
N VAL A 27 -14.73 26.16 0.60
CA VAL A 27 -13.79 25.59 1.59
C VAL A 27 -14.33 24.29 2.17
N ILE A 28 -15.62 24.24 2.50
CA ILE A 28 -16.27 23.03 3.04
C ILE A 28 -16.29 21.92 1.98
N ALA A 29 -16.65 22.26 0.74
CA ALA A 29 -16.69 21.30 -0.36
C ALA A 29 -15.30 20.70 -0.62
N LEU A 30 -14.26 21.53 -0.70
CA LEU A 30 -12.89 21.10 -0.94
C LEU A 30 -12.34 20.23 0.21
N ARG A 31 -12.61 20.61 1.47
CA ARG A 31 -12.23 19.78 2.62
C ARG A 31 -12.96 18.43 2.61
N GLY A 32 -14.25 18.44 2.27
CA GLY A 32 -15.04 17.22 2.09
C GLY A 32 -14.45 16.33 1.00
N TYR A 33 -14.11 16.92 -0.15
CA TYR A 33 -13.47 16.23 -1.27
C TYR A 33 -12.14 15.60 -0.86
N ILE A 34 -11.22 16.39 -0.27
CA ILE A 34 -9.91 15.91 0.19
C ILE A 34 -10.09 14.73 1.16
N LYS A 35 -11.01 14.85 2.12
CA LYS A 35 -11.31 13.79 3.08
C LYS A 35 -11.79 12.51 2.39
N LEU A 36 -12.66 12.61 1.39
CA LEU A 36 -13.15 11.46 0.63
C LEU A 36 -12.04 10.83 -0.25
N VAL A 37 -11.18 11.66 -0.85
CA VAL A 37 -10.02 11.17 -1.61
C VAL A 37 -9.04 10.41 -0.72
N SER A 38 -8.88 10.82 0.54
CA SER A 38 -8.03 10.12 1.50
C SER A 38 -8.62 8.82 2.05
N LEU A 39 -9.86 8.46 1.73
CA LEU A 39 -10.44 7.19 2.18
C LEU A 39 -9.86 5.99 1.40
N PRO A 40 -9.63 4.85 2.07
CA PRO A 40 -9.23 3.60 1.41
C PRO A 40 -10.22 3.19 0.33
N ALA A 41 -9.75 3.07 -0.90
CA ALA A 41 -10.56 2.73 -2.07
C ALA A 41 -9.80 1.83 -3.07
N ASN A 42 -8.72 1.19 -2.63
CA ASN A 42 -7.83 0.35 -3.43
C ASN A 42 -7.36 1.00 -4.74
N ARG A 43 -7.04 2.30 -4.68
CA ARG A 43 -6.55 3.09 -5.81
C ARG A 43 -5.03 3.17 -5.77
N ARG A 44 -4.42 3.14 -6.96
CA ARG A 44 -2.99 3.47 -7.11
C ARG A 44 -2.70 4.85 -6.56
N SER A 45 -1.50 5.02 -6.02
CA SER A 45 -0.99 6.29 -5.52
C SER A 45 -1.08 7.38 -6.61
N ALA A 46 -0.68 7.06 -7.85
CA ALA A 46 -0.76 7.98 -8.99
C ALA A 46 -2.19 8.44 -9.32
N ASP A 47 -3.18 7.55 -9.21
CA ASP A 47 -4.58 7.89 -9.52
C ASP A 47 -5.19 8.75 -8.41
N THR A 48 -4.85 8.49 -7.15
CA THR A 48 -5.21 9.36 -6.01
C THR A 48 -4.57 10.75 -6.16
N VAL A 49 -3.32 10.82 -6.62
CA VAL A 49 -2.60 12.09 -6.82
C VAL A 49 -3.23 12.93 -7.93
N LYS A 50 -3.75 12.32 -9.00
CA LYS A 50 -4.52 13.05 -10.02
C LYS A 50 -5.77 13.73 -9.44
N LEU A 51 -6.48 13.03 -8.54
CA LEU A 51 -7.64 13.61 -7.84
C LEU A 51 -7.24 14.75 -6.90
N LEU A 52 -6.12 14.60 -6.19
CA LEU A 52 -5.55 15.65 -5.35
C LEU A 52 -5.06 16.85 -6.19
N GLN A 53 -4.50 16.60 -7.38
CA GLN A 53 -4.11 17.65 -8.31
C GLN A 53 -5.32 18.47 -8.76
N ALA A 54 -6.45 17.83 -9.06
CA ALA A 54 -7.69 18.54 -9.40
C ALA A 54 -8.17 19.42 -8.23
N ALA A 55 -8.14 18.90 -6.99
CA ALA A 55 -8.41 19.70 -5.79
C ALA A 55 -7.44 20.87 -5.62
N PHE A 56 -6.14 20.66 -5.89
CA PHE A 56 -5.13 21.71 -5.81
C PHE A 56 -5.36 22.83 -6.84
N GLN A 57 -5.86 22.48 -8.03
CA GLN A 57 -6.20 23.45 -9.08
C GLN A 57 -7.48 24.22 -8.77
N ALA A 58 -8.48 23.58 -8.16
CA ALA A 58 -9.71 24.23 -7.72
C ALA A 58 -9.52 25.12 -6.48
N ALA A 59 -8.48 24.85 -5.67
CA ALA A 59 -8.17 25.63 -4.48
C ALA A 59 -7.73 27.06 -4.84
N GLU A 60 -8.43 28.06 -4.30
CA GLU A 60 -8.05 29.47 -4.43
C GLU A 60 -7.11 29.90 -3.31
N ARG A 61 -7.30 29.36 -2.09
CA ARG A 61 -6.58 29.81 -0.90
C ARG A 61 -5.27 29.05 -0.72
N PRO A 62 -4.20 29.72 -0.28
CA PRO A 62 -2.94 29.04 0.06
C PRO A 62 -3.11 27.94 1.12
N ASP A 63 -3.97 28.16 2.13
CA ASP A 63 -4.25 27.17 3.19
C ASP A 63 -4.76 25.82 2.65
N GLU A 64 -5.61 25.87 1.63
CA GLU A 64 -6.20 24.69 1.01
C GLU A 64 -5.18 23.92 0.18
N LYS A 65 -4.38 24.66 -0.60
CA LYS A 65 -3.25 24.10 -1.35
C LYS A 65 -2.23 23.44 -0.42
N ARG A 66 -1.94 24.04 0.74
CA ARG A 66 -1.08 23.44 1.77
C ARG A 66 -1.63 22.12 2.31
N ALA A 67 -2.94 22.04 2.52
CA ALA A 67 -3.59 20.80 2.97
C ALA A 67 -3.49 19.67 1.93
N VAL A 68 -3.48 19.98 0.64
CA VAL A 68 -3.21 18.98 -0.41
C VAL A 68 -1.74 18.56 -0.40
N LEU A 69 -0.80 19.53 -0.31
CA LEU A 69 0.64 19.25 -0.29
C LEU A 69 1.06 18.38 0.89
N SER A 70 0.42 18.53 2.04
CA SER A 70 0.72 17.73 3.24
C SER A 70 0.35 16.25 3.08
N LEU A 71 -0.57 15.91 2.17
CA LEU A 71 -1.02 14.53 1.90
C LEU A 71 -0.19 13.82 0.84
N LEU A 72 0.49 14.56 -0.04
CA LEU A 72 1.28 13.97 -1.13
C LEU A 72 2.33 12.94 -0.68
N PRO A 73 3.02 13.09 0.47
CA PRO A 73 3.96 12.08 0.97
C PRO A 73 3.36 10.70 1.23
N ASP A 74 2.07 10.59 1.55
CA ASP A 74 1.40 9.31 1.80
C ASP A 74 1.18 8.51 0.50
N TYR A 75 1.20 9.21 -0.64
CA TYR A 75 1.06 8.71 -2.00
C TYR A 75 2.33 8.99 -2.81
N ALA A 76 3.49 8.63 -2.25
CA ALA A 76 4.79 8.86 -2.88
C ALA A 76 4.89 8.15 -4.25
N CYS A 77 4.96 8.95 -5.31
CA CYS A 77 5.11 8.56 -6.71
C CYS A 77 5.71 9.73 -7.50
N ASP A 78 6.06 9.50 -8.76
CA ASP A 78 6.65 10.54 -9.61
C ASP A 78 5.67 11.71 -9.83
N GLU A 79 4.37 11.43 -9.94
CA GLU A 79 3.33 12.43 -10.08
C GLU A 79 3.20 13.32 -8.83
N SER A 80 3.29 12.74 -7.63
CA SER A 80 3.20 13.53 -6.39
C SER A 80 4.44 14.38 -6.18
N LEU A 81 5.61 13.86 -6.55
CA LEU A 81 6.85 14.62 -6.58
C LEU A 81 6.74 15.81 -7.56
N ALA A 82 6.27 15.57 -8.78
CA ALA A 82 6.12 16.62 -9.79
C ALA A 82 5.14 17.72 -9.36
N LEU A 83 4.01 17.35 -8.73
CA LEU A 83 3.04 18.31 -8.20
C LEU A 83 3.67 19.17 -7.08
N ALA A 84 4.39 18.55 -6.14
CA ALA A 84 5.06 19.26 -5.06
C ALA A 84 6.18 20.18 -5.58
N GLU A 85 6.98 19.75 -6.56
CA GLU A 85 8.02 20.58 -7.19
C GLU A 85 7.41 21.80 -7.88
N ARG A 86 6.29 21.63 -8.60
CA ARG A 86 5.58 22.75 -9.24
C ARG A 86 5.05 23.76 -8.23
N ALA A 87 4.61 23.30 -7.05
CA ALA A 87 4.10 24.20 -6.03
C ALA A 87 5.18 25.09 -5.39
N LYS A 88 6.47 24.77 -5.56
CA LYS A 88 7.58 25.60 -5.04
C LYS A 88 7.69 26.97 -5.70
N THR A 89 7.15 27.14 -6.91
CA THR A 89 7.18 28.44 -7.60
C THR A 89 6.32 29.49 -6.91
N ASP A 90 5.36 29.06 -6.09
CA ASP A 90 4.52 29.95 -5.27
C ASP A 90 5.19 30.19 -3.91
N SER A 91 5.53 31.45 -3.63
CA SER A 91 6.21 31.84 -2.39
C SER A 91 5.38 31.55 -1.13
N ALA A 92 4.05 31.49 -1.25
CA ALA A 92 3.16 31.16 -0.14
C ALA A 92 3.14 29.66 0.20
N LEU A 93 3.59 28.80 -0.73
CA LEU A 93 3.56 27.34 -0.61
C LEU A 93 4.95 26.71 -0.54
N ALA A 94 6.01 27.49 -0.81
CA ALA A 94 7.37 26.99 -1.00
C ALA A 94 7.86 26.11 0.17
N LYS A 95 7.61 26.51 1.41
CA LYS A 95 8.05 25.75 2.60
C LYS A 95 7.38 24.38 2.68
N GLU A 96 6.07 24.33 2.54
CA GLU A 96 5.29 23.10 2.58
C GLU A 96 5.61 22.19 1.39
N ALA A 97 5.79 22.79 0.20
CA ALA A 97 6.20 22.09 -1.01
C ALA A 97 7.59 21.47 -0.87
N GLU A 98 8.57 22.18 -0.32
CA GLU A 98 9.91 21.65 -0.04
C GLU A 98 9.88 20.48 0.96
N GLN A 99 9.09 20.61 2.03
CA GLN A 99 8.92 19.53 2.99
C GLN A 99 8.29 18.29 2.34
N ALA A 100 7.24 18.48 1.53
CA ALA A 100 6.60 17.40 0.80
C ALA A 100 7.59 16.71 -0.15
N VAL A 101 8.34 17.48 -0.95
CA VAL A 101 9.38 16.96 -1.85
C VAL A 101 10.42 16.14 -1.09
N SER A 102 10.96 16.67 0.01
CA SER A 102 11.98 15.98 0.80
C SER A 102 11.47 14.63 1.32
N LYS A 103 10.25 14.61 1.85
CA LYS A 103 9.60 13.38 2.33
C LYS A 103 9.34 12.38 1.20
N ILE A 104 8.76 12.84 0.09
CA ILE A 104 8.46 11.99 -1.07
C ILE A 104 9.75 11.36 -1.62
N ARG A 105 10.82 12.16 -1.80
CA ARG A 105 12.12 11.64 -2.25
C ARG A 105 12.70 10.62 -1.29
N SER A 106 12.62 10.88 0.02
CA SER A 106 13.08 9.92 1.04
C SER A 106 12.34 8.58 0.94
N VAL A 107 11.01 8.61 0.76
CA VAL A 107 10.21 7.39 0.57
C VAL A 107 10.57 6.67 -0.73
N LEU A 108 10.69 7.41 -1.84
CA LEU A 108 11.05 6.86 -3.16
C LEU A 108 12.49 6.33 -3.24
N LEU A 109 13.41 6.83 -2.41
CA LEU A 109 14.79 6.35 -2.35
C LEU A 109 14.93 5.12 -1.46
N ASN A 110 14.30 5.13 -0.29
CA ASN A 110 14.49 4.07 0.68
C ASN A 110 13.75 2.78 0.30
N LYS A 111 12.58 2.88 -0.38
CA LYS A 111 11.73 1.75 -0.86
C LYS A 111 11.78 0.49 0.03
N SER A 112 11.76 0.69 1.34
CA SER A 112 12.05 -0.40 2.27
C SER A 112 10.80 -1.24 2.44
N LEU A 113 10.96 -2.55 2.23
CA LEU A 113 9.92 -3.51 2.51
C LEU A 113 9.60 -3.47 4.01
N LYS A 114 8.32 -3.47 4.32
CA LYS A 114 7.83 -3.71 5.69
C LYS A 114 6.96 -4.95 5.68
N VAL A 115 6.97 -5.67 6.78
CA VAL A 115 6.22 -6.92 6.91
C VAL A 115 5.46 -6.95 8.22
N SER A 116 4.33 -7.65 8.20
CA SER A 116 3.48 -7.90 9.36
C SER A 116 2.75 -9.22 9.19
N ALA A 117 2.18 -9.75 10.26
CA ALA A 117 1.53 -11.06 10.22
C ALA A 117 0.34 -11.16 11.18
N SER A 118 -0.52 -12.16 10.96
CA SER A 118 -1.66 -12.44 11.84
C SER A 118 -1.24 -12.83 13.25
N LEU A 119 -0.08 -13.49 13.37
CA LEU A 119 0.50 -14.00 14.61
C LEU A 119 1.97 -13.61 14.68
N ASN A 120 2.49 -13.42 15.90
CA ASN A 120 3.89 -13.07 16.14
C ASN A 120 4.41 -11.92 15.26
N SER A 121 3.59 -10.90 14.99
CA SER A 121 3.95 -9.83 14.03
C SER A 121 5.20 -9.05 14.43
N ASN A 122 5.58 -9.02 15.71
CA ASN A 122 6.83 -8.41 16.16
C ASN A 122 8.08 -9.14 15.63
N ALA A 123 7.94 -10.42 15.27
CA ALA A 123 8.99 -11.22 14.65
C ALA A 123 8.90 -11.24 13.11
N ALA A 124 7.90 -10.60 12.50
CA ALA A 124 7.70 -10.66 11.04
C ALA A 124 8.94 -10.16 10.27
N GLY A 125 9.63 -9.14 10.80
CA GLY A 125 10.85 -8.58 10.19
C GLY A 125 11.98 -9.60 9.99
N ARG A 126 11.99 -10.69 10.76
CA ARG A 126 12.96 -11.78 10.60
C ARG A 126 12.85 -12.51 9.27
N ALA A 127 11.68 -12.44 8.62
CA ALA A 127 11.51 -13.03 7.29
C ALA A 127 12.18 -12.21 6.17
N ILE A 128 12.73 -11.03 6.45
CA ILE A 128 13.36 -10.16 5.45
C ILE A 128 14.66 -9.53 5.98
N ASP A 129 15.27 -10.10 7.02
CA ASP A 129 16.46 -9.54 7.65
C ASP A 129 17.78 -10.04 7.04
N GLY A 130 17.71 -11.04 6.15
CA GLY A 130 18.87 -11.61 5.47
C GLY A 130 19.69 -12.57 6.33
N ASP A 131 19.22 -12.92 7.53
CA ASP A 131 19.81 -13.94 8.39
C ASP A 131 18.96 -15.23 8.36
N PRO A 132 19.39 -16.27 7.60
CA PRO A 132 18.65 -17.53 7.51
C PRO A 132 18.58 -18.30 8.84
N GLY A 133 19.36 -17.90 9.86
CA GLY A 133 19.28 -18.43 11.21
C GLY A 133 18.10 -17.92 12.02
N THR A 134 17.44 -16.84 11.57
CA THR A 134 16.23 -16.31 12.20
C THR A 134 14.98 -16.68 11.39
N ARG A 135 13.80 -16.56 12.02
CA ARG A 135 12.52 -16.80 11.36
C ARG A 135 11.38 -16.02 12.00
N TRP A 136 10.37 -15.73 11.19
CA TRP A 136 9.00 -15.55 11.67
C TRP A 136 8.30 -16.92 11.72
N ASP A 137 7.40 -17.12 12.68
CA ASP A 137 6.52 -18.29 12.71
C ASP A 137 5.17 -17.99 13.39
N THR A 138 4.18 -18.86 13.16
CA THR A 138 2.82 -18.73 13.72
C THR A 138 2.73 -18.97 15.23
N GLY A 139 3.76 -19.53 15.88
CA GLY A 139 3.78 -19.86 17.32
C GLY A 139 2.84 -21.00 17.72
N ARG A 140 2.10 -21.57 16.76
CA ARG A 140 1.17 -22.68 16.92
C ARG A 140 1.01 -23.43 15.59
N GLY A 141 0.38 -24.60 15.65
CA GLY A 141 0.02 -25.39 14.48
C GLY A 141 -0.77 -24.61 13.43
N MET A 142 -0.50 -24.90 12.16
CA MET A 142 -1.11 -24.26 10.99
C MET A 142 -2.64 -24.29 11.02
N THR A 143 -3.25 -23.11 10.88
CA THR A 143 -4.70 -22.94 10.76
C THR A 143 -5.04 -22.16 9.48
N PRO A 144 -6.03 -22.59 8.69
CA PRO A 144 -6.50 -21.81 7.54
C PRO A 144 -6.86 -20.38 7.92
N GLY A 145 -6.36 -19.41 7.17
CA GLY A 145 -6.60 -17.98 7.40
C GLY A 145 -5.46 -17.24 8.11
N ASP A 146 -4.46 -17.94 8.67
CA ASP A 146 -3.24 -17.28 9.12
C ASP A 146 -2.56 -16.58 7.92
N TRP A 147 -2.06 -15.36 8.12
CA TRP A 147 -1.58 -14.51 7.03
C TRP A 147 -0.25 -13.82 7.32
N PHE A 148 0.51 -13.57 6.25
CA PHE A 148 1.71 -12.76 6.24
C PHE A 148 1.58 -11.68 5.16
N MET A 149 1.89 -10.43 5.50
CA MET A 149 1.67 -9.28 4.63
C MET A 149 2.97 -8.51 4.42
N ILE A 150 3.19 -8.11 3.17
CA ILE A 150 4.32 -7.32 2.70
C ILE A 150 3.77 -5.97 2.24
N ASP A 151 4.33 -4.87 2.76
CA ASP A 151 4.19 -3.51 2.24
C ASP A 151 5.45 -3.20 1.44
N LEU A 152 5.29 -2.93 0.15
CA LEU A 152 6.38 -2.58 -0.77
C LEU A 152 6.93 -1.16 -0.52
N GLY A 153 6.31 -0.40 0.39
CA GLY A 153 6.63 0.98 0.73
C GLY A 153 5.99 1.97 -0.24
N VAL A 154 6.07 1.68 -1.54
CA VAL A 154 5.43 2.41 -2.64
C VAL A 154 4.78 1.45 -3.62
N ASP A 155 3.89 1.95 -4.48
CA ASP A 155 3.32 1.15 -5.55
C ASP A 155 4.44 0.54 -6.41
N GLY A 156 4.40 -0.78 -6.58
CA GLY A 156 5.40 -1.56 -7.31
C GLY A 156 4.74 -2.56 -8.25
N LYS A 157 5.57 -3.13 -9.14
CA LYS A 157 5.17 -4.21 -10.05
C LYS A 157 5.89 -5.48 -9.65
N VAL A 158 5.11 -6.51 -9.33
CA VAL A 158 5.59 -7.77 -8.76
C VAL A 158 5.10 -8.92 -9.63
N LYS A 159 5.96 -9.91 -9.86
CA LYS A 159 5.66 -11.12 -10.65
C LYS A 159 5.65 -12.39 -9.83
N GLY A 160 6.20 -12.37 -8.61
CA GLY A 160 6.23 -13.55 -7.77
C GLY A 160 6.84 -13.30 -6.39
N LEU A 161 6.84 -14.35 -5.58
CA LEU A 161 7.44 -14.39 -4.25
C LEU A 161 8.22 -15.69 -4.09
N VAL A 162 9.25 -15.66 -3.27
CA VAL A 162 9.96 -16.86 -2.80
C VAL A 162 9.93 -16.87 -1.29
N LEU A 163 9.38 -17.95 -0.71
CA LEU A 163 9.42 -18.21 0.73
C LEU A 163 10.45 -19.31 1.00
N ASP A 164 11.51 -18.96 1.71
CA ASP A 164 12.48 -19.91 2.21
C ASP A 164 12.12 -20.32 3.64
N CYS A 165 11.66 -21.56 3.78
CA CYS A 165 11.30 -22.17 5.05
C CYS A 165 12.30 -23.28 5.44
N ARG A 166 13.42 -23.44 4.71
CA ARG A 166 14.34 -24.60 4.85
C ARG A 166 15.04 -24.71 6.20
N GLY A 167 15.14 -23.62 6.96
CA GLY A 167 15.63 -23.69 8.35
C GLY A 167 14.66 -24.43 9.29
N SER A 168 13.43 -24.72 8.82
CA SER A 168 12.38 -25.44 9.52
C SER A 168 11.62 -26.33 8.51
N ASP A 169 12.23 -27.43 8.05
CA ASP A 169 11.80 -28.21 6.88
C ASP A 169 10.32 -28.64 6.83
N GLY A 170 9.64 -28.76 7.98
CA GLY A 170 8.21 -29.08 8.04
C GLY A 170 7.29 -27.86 8.01
N ASP A 171 7.81 -26.69 8.31
CA ASP A 171 7.06 -25.49 8.70
C ASP A 171 6.84 -24.53 7.52
N TYR A 172 6.10 -24.96 6.50
CA TYR A 172 5.81 -24.18 5.29
C TYR A 172 4.31 -24.26 4.95
N PRO A 173 3.71 -23.26 4.30
CA PRO A 173 2.27 -23.23 4.10
C PRO A 173 1.85 -24.38 3.18
N ARG A 174 0.95 -25.28 3.63
CA ARG A 174 0.50 -26.42 2.79
C ARG A 174 -0.36 -26.01 1.60
N GLY A 175 -1.03 -24.88 1.73
CA GLY A 175 -1.79 -24.21 0.69
C GLY A 175 -1.73 -22.72 0.92
N TYR A 176 -1.90 -21.94 -0.13
CA TYR A 176 -1.88 -20.49 -0.04
C TYR A 176 -2.82 -19.84 -1.05
N GLU A 177 -3.29 -18.67 -0.68
CA GLU A 177 -3.88 -17.67 -1.55
C GLU A 177 -3.07 -16.39 -1.40
N VAL A 178 -2.73 -15.76 -2.51
CA VAL A 178 -2.05 -14.45 -2.50
C VAL A 178 -3.01 -13.40 -2.99
N TYR A 179 -3.04 -12.27 -2.29
CA TYR A 179 -3.85 -11.12 -2.58
C TYR A 179 -2.96 -9.89 -2.79
N ALA A 180 -3.42 -8.97 -3.63
CA ALA A 180 -2.75 -7.70 -3.89
C ALA A 180 -3.70 -6.53 -3.57
N SER A 181 -3.15 -5.45 -3.04
CA SER A 181 -3.91 -4.26 -2.66
C SER A 181 -3.04 -3.00 -2.76
N PHE A 182 -3.67 -1.84 -2.87
CA PHE A 182 -3.05 -0.53 -2.74
C PHE A 182 -3.31 0.13 -1.38
N ASP A 183 -4.22 -0.42 -0.56
CA ASP A 183 -4.67 0.21 0.70
C ASP A 183 -4.64 -0.71 1.94
N ALA A 184 -4.22 -1.97 1.78
CA ALA A 184 -4.15 -3.01 2.82
C ALA A 184 -5.48 -3.39 3.50
N GLY A 185 -6.61 -2.80 3.08
CA GLY A 185 -7.94 -3.06 3.63
C GLY A 185 -8.83 -3.84 2.66
N ASN A 186 -8.77 -3.50 1.38
CA ASN A 186 -9.57 -4.10 0.32
C ASN A 186 -8.68 -5.02 -0.53
N TRP A 187 -8.89 -6.33 -0.40
CA TRP A 187 -8.03 -7.36 -1.02
C TRP A 187 -8.62 -8.01 -2.27
N GLY A 188 -9.93 -7.86 -2.49
CA GLY A 188 -10.61 -8.47 -3.63
C GLY A 188 -10.51 -10.00 -3.63
N THR A 189 -10.31 -10.57 -4.81
CA THR A 189 -10.08 -12.01 -5.00
C THR A 189 -8.58 -12.33 -5.03
N PRO A 190 -8.18 -13.57 -4.71
CA PRO A 190 -6.78 -13.99 -4.87
C PRO A 190 -6.25 -13.73 -6.28
N ILE A 191 -5.01 -13.23 -6.37
CA ILE A 191 -4.27 -13.11 -7.64
C ILE A 191 -3.65 -14.46 -8.04
N VAL A 192 -3.35 -15.33 -7.07
CA VAL A 192 -2.91 -16.71 -7.27
C VAL A 192 -3.33 -17.57 -6.08
N THR A 193 -3.65 -18.83 -6.35
CA THR A 193 -3.92 -19.87 -5.35
C THR A 193 -3.03 -21.07 -5.68
N GLY A 194 -2.45 -21.68 -4.65
CA GLY A 194 -1.53 -22.80 -4.86
C GLY A 194 -1.37 -23.69 -3.64
N LYS A 195 -0.52 -24.70 -3.81
CA LYS A 195 -0.08 -25.62 -2.76
C LYS A 195 1.44 -25.64 -2.73
N SER A 196 2.00 -25.93 -1.56
CA SER A 196 3.42 -26.18 -1.41
C SER A 196 3.64 -27.63 -0.97
N ASP A 197 4.62 -28.27 -1.57
CA ASP A 197 5.08 -29.62 -1.26
C ASP A 197 6.52 -29.64 -0.71
N ASN A 198 7.17 -28.48 -0.66
CA ASN A 198 8.55 -28.33 -0.22
C ASN A 198 8.77 -26.98 0.52
N PRO A 199 9.79 -26.89 1.39
CA PRO A 199 10.05 -25.69 2.21
C PRO A 199 10.59 -24.49 1.42
N LEU A 200 11.02 -24.65 0.16
CA LEU A 200 11.37 -23.54 -0.72
C LEU A 200 10.20 -23.24 -1.67
N THR A 201 9.21 -22.53 -1.16
CA THR A 201 7.98 -22.25 -1.91
C THR A 201 8.21 -21.08 -2.87
N LYS A 202 8.19 -21.36 -4.18
CA LYS A 202 8.11 -20.33 -5.22
C LYS A 202 6.64 -20.10 -5.58
N ILE A 203 6.22 -18.85 -5.54
CA ILE A 203 4.87 -18.43 -5.88
C ILE A 203 4.96 -17.53 -7.11
N ASP A 204 4.74 -18.10 -8.29
CA ASP A 204 4.66 -17.37 -9.55
C ASP A 204 3.23 -16.85 -9.74
N PHE A 205 3.08 -15.55 -10.01
CA PHE A 205 1.77 -14.94 -10.26
C PHE A 205 1.29 -15.19 -11.70
N GLY A 206 2.16 -15.68 -12.59
CA GLY A 206 1.90 -15.92 -14.01
C GLY A 206 1.74 -14.65 -14.85
N LYS A 207 1.80 -13.47 -14.21
CA LYS A 207 1.71 -12.15 -14.82
C LYS A 207 2.28 -11.11 -13.86
N THR A 208 2.67 -9.96 -14.40
CA THR A 208 3.00 -8.80 -13.57
C THR A 208 1.74 -8.22 -12.92
N VAL A 209 1.80 -8.00 -11.61
CA VAL A 209 0.74 -7.39 -10.80
C VAL A 209 1.22 -6.07 -10.21
N SER A 210 0.46 -5.00 -10.41
CA SER A 210 0.69 -3.73 -9.70
C SER A 210 0.02 -3.77 -8.33
N ALA A 211 0.78 -3.45 -7.28
CA ALA A 211 0.30 -3.44 -5.90
C ALA A 211 1.18 -2.53 -5.03
N ARG A 212 0.70 -2.13 -3.85
CA ARG A 212 1.55 -1.63 -2.76
C ARG A 212 1.69 -2.67 -1.65
N PHE A 213 0.64 -3.45 -1.43
CA PHE A 213 0.59 -4.48 -0.41
C PHE A 213 0.32 -5.84 -1.05
N ILE A 214 1.01 -6.86 -0.55
CA ILE A 214 0.79 -8.26 -0.91
C ILE A 214 0.50 -9.03 0.37
N ARG A 215 -0.55 -9.86 0.38
CA ARG A 215 -0.88 -10.71 1.51
C ARG A 215 -0.93 -12.16 1.08
N ILE A 216 -0.18 -12.99 1.78
CA ILE A 216 -0.21 -14.44 1.66
C ILE A 216 -1.11 -14.95 2.77
N VAL A 217 -2.16 -15.67 2.42
CA VAL A 217 -3.05 -16.36 3.36
C VAL A 217 -2.81 -17.85 3.20
N GLN A 218 -2.33 -18.49 4.27
CA GLN A 218 -2.17 -19.92 4.28
C GLN A 218 -3.56 -20.59 4.34
N THR A 219 -3.79 -21.68 3.61
CA THR A 219 -5.09 -22.38 3.55
C THR A 219 -5.07 -23.84 4.05
N GLY A 220 -3.91 -24.39 4.39
CA GLY A 220 -3.77 -25.73 4.98
C GLY A 220 -4.09 -25.83 6.48
N SER A 221 -4.13 -27.07 6.99
CA SER A 221 -4.23 -27.30 8.44
C SER A 221 -3.29 -28.44 8.83
N VAL A 222 -2.38 -28.15 9.76
CA VAL A 222 -1.45 -29.13 10.33
C VAL A 222 -1.24 -28.80 11.81
N PRO A 223 -1.91 -29.50 12.75
CA PRO A 223 -1.84 -29.15 14.17
C PRO A 223 -0.45 -29.23 14.79
N THR A 224 0.44 -30.06 14.23
CA THR A 224 1.77 -30.35 14.76
C THR A 224 2.90 -29.56 14.12
N LEU A 225 2.65 -28.84 13.03
CA LEU A 225 3.66 -28.08 12.29
C LEU A 225 3.22 -26.62 12.15
N PHE A 226 4.18 -25.71 12.21
CA PHE A 226 3.93 -24.28 12.23
C PHE A 226 4.05 -23.75 10.81
N TRP A 227 3.56 -22.56 10.50
CA TRP A 227 4.04 -21.89 9.30
C TRP A 227 5.18 -20.96 9.71
N SER A 228 6.36 -21.21 9.16
CA SER A 228 7.57 -20.42 9.39
C SER A 228 8.07 -19.82 8.07
N ILE A 229 8.75 -18.68 8.15
CA ILE A 229 9.48 -18.07 7.03
C ILE A 229 10.81 -17.58 7.58
N HIS A 230 11.90 -18.13 7.06
CA HIS A 230 13.27 -17.69 7.38
C HIS A 230 13.64 -16.51 6.50
N GLU A 231 13.42 -16.62 5.18
CA GLU A 231 13.65 -15.52 4.25
C GLU A 231 12.51 -15.41 3.23
N LEU A 232 12.18 -14.19 2.84
CA LEU A 232 11.18 -13.85 1.86
C LEU A 232 11.79 -12.91 0.84
N THR A 233 11.73 -13.32 -0.42
CA THR A 233 12.12 -12.47 -1.56
C THR A 233 10.89 -12.08 -2.36
N VAL A 234 10.78 -10.81 -2.70
CA VAL A 234 9.79 -10.29 -3.65
C VAL A 234 10.43 -10.20 -5.02
N GLU A 235 9.81 -10.83 -6.02
CA GLU A 235 10.30 -10.77 -7.39
C GLU A 235 9.62 -9.62 -8.13
N PHE A 236 10.35 -8.53 -8.34
CA PHE A 236 9.90 -7.38 -9.12
C PHE A 236 10.01 -7.62 -10.63
N GLU A 237 9.27 -6.83 -11.42
CA GLU A 237 9.49 -6.68 -12.88
C GLU A 237 10.81 -5.96 -13.18
#